data_AF-E9D422-F1
#
_entry.id   AF-E9D422-F1
#
_cell.length_a   1.000
_cell.length_b   1.000
_cell.length_c   1.000
_cell.angle_alpha   90.00
_cell.angle_beta   90.00
_cell.angle_gamma   90.00
#
_symmetry.space_group_name_H-M   'P 1'
#
loop_
_entity.id
_entity.type
_entity.pdbx_description
1 polymer ?
#
loop_
_entity_poly.entity_id
_entity_poly.type
_entity_poly.pdbx_seq_one_letter_code
_entity_poly.pdbx_strand_id
1 'polypeptide(L)'
;MQCSTTRPAQTGQRHARRLGWIQMVVSSMLPAGSFRNLPLHLTQRSAIDRNCTHGNKPIEIESWLGFEFPGRGNVYSSMKYHWYHFNGIDHNLKTGIRGIYKIIGDGRKNWASDVSKERGNFDYLMFANIDFSNEDVKDDVKNWIQWLSEQVPIGGLRLDAVKHYSRSFLIEFILHIKNRVGLDWFFVAEYWKNDINELLTYLEQTKNLVSLFDVPLAHNISRLSRARKPDLRKVFHETLLKKRPEYAVTFVTNHDTQLGQSLELPVEQWFKPLAYALILLRKEGYPCLFYGDLYGINAGFLNAAEGPLPNLGSLALGRSLYAYGSQRDYFFQKHCIGFVRYGDADHPSGLACVMSSTRRSFKFMYVGRNHAGEKWTEIYGQYGGSVKINRLGYGSFGVMPKSVSIWVSSEAQGRDKFPVKNAHQFR
;
A
#
# COMPACT_ATOMS: atom_id res chain seq x y z
N MET A 1 -7.50 44.96 1.33
CA MET A 1 -6.85 44.22 2.43
C MET A 1 -6.66 42.78 1.98
N GLN A 2 -5.53 42.52 1.32
CA GLN A 2 -5.05 41.17 1.00
C GLN A 2 -4.31 40.66 2.24
N CYS A 3 -4.57 39.42 2.63
CA CYS A 3 -3.63 38.66 3.47
C CYS A 3 -3.27 37.39 2.70
N SER A 4 -2.23 37.53 1.89
CA SER A 4 -1.47 36.44 1.29
C SER A 4 -0.62 35.78 2.39
N THR A 5 -0.77 34.47 2.59
CA THR A 5 0.24 33.68 3.30
C THR A 5 1.01 32.83 2.29
N THR A 6 1.94 33.51 1.64
CA THR A 6 3.11 32.92 0.99
C THR A 6 3.92 32.15 2.04
N ARG A 7 4.26 30.88 1.77
CA ARG A 7 5.30 30.16 2.52
C ARG A 7 6.65 30.79 2.20
N PRO A 8 7.52 31.03 3.19
CA PRO A 8 8.84 31.58 2.92
C PRO A 8 9.72 30.54 2.27
N ALA A 9 10.29 30.90 1.12
CA ALA A 9 11.51 30.30 0.62
C ALA A 9 12.66 30.73 1.55
N GLN A 10 13.26 29.79 2.28
CA GLN A 10 14.54 29.98 2.94
C GLN A 10 15.45 28.76 2.78
N THR A 11 16.68 29.08 2.39
CA THR A 11 17.95 28.34 2.53
C THR A 11 18.11 27.02 1.78
N GLY A 12 18.61 27.10 0.55
CA GLY A 12 20.03 26.84 0.26
C GLY A 12 20.65 25.48 0.62
N GLN A 13 19.90 24.43 0.95
CA GLN A 13 20.40 23.05 0.92
C GLN A 13 19.89 22.38 -0.35
N ARG A 14 20.81 21.87 -1.17
CA ARG A 14 20.48 20.93 -2.24
C ARG A 14 19.82 19.72 -1.57
N HIS A 15 18.49 19.69 -1.48
CA HIS A 15 17.76 18.46 -1.22
C HIS A 15 18.04 17.55 -2.43
N ALA A 16 19.01 16.65 -2.27
CA ALA A 16 19.10 15.48 -3.13
C ALA A 16 17.67 14.89 -3.20
N ARG A 17 17.12 14.76 -4.41
CA ARG A 17 15.79 14.20 -4.61
C ARG A 17 15.74 12.85 -3.90
N ARG A 18 15.05 12.78 -2.75
CA ARG A 18 14.86 11.54 -2.01
C ARG A 18 13.94 10.65 -2.86
N LEU A 19 14.48 9.53 -3.31
CA LEU A 19 13.86 8.58 -4.22
C LEU A 19 13.04 7.54 -3.43
N GLY A 20 11.72 7.65 -3.53
CA GLY A 20 10.79 6.59 -3.13
C GLY A 20 10.82 6.21 -1.64
N TRP A 21 10.25 5.04 -1.36
CA TRP A 21 10.13 4.48 -0.02
C TRP A 21 10.73 3.07 -0.01
N ILE A 22 11.26 2.63 1.14
CA ILE A 22 11.79 1.28 1.31
C ILE A 22 10.90 0.49 2.28
N GLN A 23 10.82 -0.83 2.09
CA GLN A 23 10.11 -1.71 3.00
C GLN A 23 10.92 -1.92 4.29
N MET A 24 10.24 -1.78 5.42
CA MET A 24 10.76 -2.07 6.75
C MET A 24 10.06 -3.30 7.31
N VAL A 25 10.82 -4.34 7.64
CA VAL A 25 10.35 -5.57 8.30
C VAL A 25 11.05 -5.67 9.65
N VAL A 26 10.30 -5.47 10.73
CA VAL A 26 10.83 -5.53 12.12
C VAL A 26 9.89 -6.26 13.09
N SER A 27 8.86 -6.94 12.59
CA SER A 27 8.00 -7.79 13.43
C SER A 27 8.75 -9.01 13.94
N SER A 28 9.63 -9.57 13.11
CA SER A 28 10.33 -10.81 13.41
C SER A 28 11.65 -10.92 12.66
N MET A 29 12.51 -11.83 13.12
CA MET A 29 13.76 -12.18 12.45
C MET A 29 13.73 -13.65 12.04
N LEU A 30 13.96 -13.92 10.75
CA LEU A 30 14.15 -15.27 10.25
C LEU A 30 15.57 -15.74 10.60
N PRO A 31 15.73 -16.83 11.34
CA PRO A 31 17.06 -17.34 11.70
C PRO A 31 17.73 -18.06 10.52
N ALA A 32 18.98 -17.69 10.23
CA ALA A 32 19.78 -18.27 9.14
C ALA A 32 20.78 -19.36 9.62
N GLY A 33 20.48 -20.02 10.74
CA GLY A 33 21.29 -21.10 11.29
C GLY A 33 22.66 -20.65 11.82
N SER A 34 22.72 -20.19 13.07
CA SER A 34 23.93 -20.31 13.90
C SER A 34 23.65 -19.96 15.38
N PHE A 35 23.94 -20.93 16.25
CA PHE A 35 24.27 -20.90 17.70
C PHE A 35 23.42 -20.01 18.66
N ARG A 36 23.03 -20.41 19.87
CA ARG A 36 23.38 -21.51 20.79
C ARG A 36 22.11 -21.80 21.61
N ASN A 37 21.74 -23.08 21.70
CA ASN A 37 20.56 -23.55 22.44
C ASN A 37 20.85 -23.52 23.93
N LEU A 38 20.29 -22.53 24.63
CA LEU A 38 20.17 -22.63 26.08
C LEU A 38 18.80 -23.26 26.38
N PRO A 39 18.70 -24.10 27.43
CA PRO A 39 17.43 -24.45 28.04
C PRO A 39 16.61 -23.19 28.32
N LEU A 40 15.64 -22.87 27.46
CA LEU A 40 14.74 -21.77 27.70
C LEU A 40 13.45 -22.32 28.24
N HIS A 41 12.98 -21.76 29.35
CA HIS A 41 11.66 -22.04 29.86
C HIS A 41 10.65 -21.21 29.07
N LEU A 42 9.78 -21.88 28.32
CA LEU A 42 8.70 -21.24 27.57
C LEU A 42 7.34 -21.76 28.01
N THR A 43 6.31 -20.98 27.69
CA THR A 43 4.92 -21.41 27.82
C THR A 43 4.32 -21.54 26.43
N GLN A 44 3.79 -22.73 26.10
CA GLN A 44 3.04 -22.91 24.86
C GLN A 44 1.72 -22.13 24.94
N ARG A 45 1.38 -21.39 23.88
CA ARG A 45 0.20 -20.53 23.80
C ARG A 45 -0.80 -21.07 22.79
N SER A 46 -2.07 -20.71 22.97
CA SER A 46 -3.11 -21.10 22.04
C SER A 46 -3.01 -20.34 20.71
N ALA A 47 -3.12 -21.09 19.62
CA ALA A 47 -3.22 -20.55 18.26
C ALA A 47 -4.60 -19.94 17.96
N ILE A 48 -5.55 -19.98 18.91
CA ILE A 48 -6.85 -19.30 18.82
C ILE A 48 -6.87 -18.07 19.73
N ASP A 49 -6.26 -18.16 20.92
CA ASP A 49 -6.10 -17.05 21.86
C ASP A 49 -4.70 -17.06 22.49
N ARG A 50 -3.82 -16.12 22.10
CA ARG A 50 -2.43 -16.09 22.57
C ARG A 50 -2.30 -15.68 24.05
N ASN A 51 -3.36 -15.16 24.67
CA ASN A 51 -3.39 -14.92 26.10
C ASN A 51 -3.51 -16.22 26.90
N CYS A 52 -4.12 -17.25 26.30
CA CYS A 52 -4.32 -18.56 26.92
C CYS A 52 -3.09 -19.46 26.78
N THR A 53 -2.70 -20.11 27.88
CA THR A 53 -1.59 -21.08 27.92
C THR A 53 -2.10 -22.51 27.67
N HIS A 54 -1.36 -23.29 26.89
CA HIS A 54 -1.51 -24.75 26.83
C HIS A 54 -0.72 -25.39 27.97
N GLY A 55 -1.42 -25.86 29.00
CA GLY A 55 -0.82 -26.42 30.20
C GLY A 55 -0.25 -25.37 31.16
N ASN A 56 0.08 -25.78 32.38
CA ASN A 56 0.50 -24.89 33.46
C ASN A 56 2.01 -24.93 33.76
N LYS A 57 2.78 -25.77 33.07
CA LYS A 57 4.21 -25.96 33.35
C LYS A 57 5.06 -25.36 32.21
N PRO A 58 6.09 -24.57 32.55
CA PRO A 58 7.11 -24.20 31.58
C PRO A 58 7.72 -25.45 30.93
N ILE A 59 7.99 -25.37 29.64
CA ILE A 59 8.69 -26.39 28.89
C ILE A 59 10.06 -25.86 28.47
N GLU A 60 11.04 -26.74 28.45
CA GLU A 60 12.35 -26.45 27.89
C GLU A 60 12.31 -26.68 26.38
N ILE A 61 12.70 -25.69 25.58
CA ILE A 61 12.81 -25.85 24.13
C ILE A 61 14.19 -25.44 23.61
N GLU A 62 14.54 -26.02 22.47
CA GLU A 62 15.65 -25.56 21.64
C GLU A 62 15.09 -24.75 20.47
N SER A 63 15.67 -23.59 20.19
CA SER A 63 15.13 -22.66 19.20
C SER A 63 16.19 -21.71 18.68
N TRP A 64 15.98 -21.24 17.46
CA TRP A 64 16.87 -20.31 16.78
C TRP A 64 16.63 -18.86 17.25
N LEU A 65 17.29 -18.47 18.34
CA LEU A 65 17.10 -17.17 18.99
C LEU A 65 18.41 -16.38 19.15
N GLY A 66 19.45 -16.74 18.40
CA GLY A 66 20.76 -16.09 18.39
C GLY A 66 21.12 -15.56 16.99
N PHE A 67 21.65 -14.34 16.90
CA PHE A 67 22.09 -13.73 15.65
C PHE A 67 23.44 -13.03 15.85
N GLU A 68 24.50 -13.67 15.33
CA GLU A 68 25.89 -13.21 15.49
C GLU A 68 26.45 -12.44 14.28
N PHE A 69 25.82 -12.61 13.10
CA PHE A 69 26.24 -11.99 11.83
C PHE A 69 27.73 -12.18 11.48
N PRO A 70 28.28 -13.42 11.47
CA PRO A 70 29.73 -13.65 11.36
C PRO A 70 30.34 -13.07 10.08
N GLY A 71 29.62 -13.07 8.96
CA GLY A 71 30.10 -12.50 7.70
C GLY A 71 30.23 -10.97 7.70
N ARG A 72 29.41 -10.25 8.49
CA ARG A 72 29.49 -8.80 8.65
C ARG A 72 30.40 -8.40 9.83
N GLY A 73 30.55 -9.28 10.82
CA GLY A 73 31.23 -8.96 12.07
C GLY A 73 30.55 -7.79 12.78
N ASN A 74 31.31 -6.72 13.03
CA ASN A 74 30.82 -5.48 13.65
C ASN A 74 30.76 -4.30 12.69
N VAL A 75 30.88 -4.54 11.38
CA VAL A 75 30.77 -3.47 10.38
C VAL A 75 29.36 -2.88 10.45
N TYR A 76 29.27 -1.55 10.59
CA TYR A 76 28.06 -0.73 10.78
C TYR A 76 27.34 -0.85 12.13
N SER A 77 27.20 -2.05 12.71
CA SER A 77 26.60 -2.25 14.04
C SER A 77 27.25 -3.44 14.75
N SER A 78 27.57 -3.28 16.04
CA SER A 78 28.04 -4.36 16.90
C SER A 78 26.91 -5.16 17.57
N MET A 79 25.64 -4.78 17.36
CA MET A 79 24.49 -5.46 17.96
C MET A 79 24.43 -6.94 17.57
N LYS A 80 24.31 -7.79 18.59
CA LYS A 80 24.06 -9.23 18.48
C LYS A 80 22.72 -9.54 19.13
N TYR A 81 21.92 -10.38 18.48
CA TYR A 81 20.63 -10.74 19.04
C TYR A 81 20.69 -12.05 19.81
N HIS A 82 20.00 -12.12 20.95
CA HIS A 82 19.90 -13.27 21.82
C HIS A 82 18.44 -13.47 22.23
N TRP A 83 18.12 -14.60 22.88
CA TRP A 83 16.76 -14.96 23.26
C TRP A 83 16.01 -13.88 24.04
N TYR A 84 16.72 -13.06 24.81
CA TYR A 84 16.11 -11.99 25.60
C TYR A 84 15.77 -10.73 24.77
N HIS A 85 16.09 -10.69 23.49
CA HIS A 85 15.60 -9.69 22.53
C HIS A 85 14.30 -10.09 21.83
N PHE A 86 13.80 -11.30 22.11
CA PHE A 86 12.58 -11.85 21.53
C PHE A 86 11.58 -12.20 22.64
N ASN A 87 10.29 -12.29 22.28
CA ASN A 87 9.24 -12.71 23.21
C ASN A 87 8.50 -13.98 22.75
N GLY A 88 8.73 -14.48 21.54
CA GLY A 88 8.16 -15.74 21.07
C GLY A 88 8.83 -16.38 19.86
N ILE A 89 8.50 -17.66 19.63
CA ILE A 89 8.96 -18.52 18.52
C ILE A 89 7.89 -19.59 18.21
N ASP A 90 7.93 -20.23 17.03
CA ASP A 90 6.92 -21.22 16.59
C ASP A 90 7.42 -22.67 16.49
N HIS A 91 8.69 -22.93 16.81
CA HIS A 91 9.30 -24.22 16.51
C HIS A 91 10.24 -24.68 17.60
N ASN A 92 9.94 -25.83 18.21
CA ASN A 92 10.82 -26.53 19.12
C ASN A 92 11.73 -27.49 18.33
N LEU A 93 13.01 -27.15 18.19
CA LEU A 93 13.99 -27.93 17.43
C LEU A 93 14.30 -29.28 18.09
N LYS A 94 14.18 -29.36 19.42
CA LYS A 94 14.47 -30.59 20.18
C LYS A 94 13.47 -31.70 19.86
N THR A 95 12.20 -31.34 19.66
CA THR A 95 11.11 -32.28 19.42
C THR A 95 10.59 -32.27 17.99
N GLY A 96 10.95 -31.26 17.18
CA GLY A 96 10.39 -31.00 15.85
C GLY A 96 8.93 -30.50 15.88
N ILE A 97 8.38 -30.20 17.06
CA ILE A 97 6.99 -29.80 17.20
C ILE A 97 6.86 -28.30 16.89
N ARG A 98 5.89 -27.97 16.04
CA ARG A 98 5.45 -26.60 15.81
C ARG A 98 4.37 -26.21 16.81
N GLY A 99 4.45 -24.99 17.32
CA GLY A 99 3.50 -24.42 18.26
C GLY A 99 3.93 -23.02 18.66
N ILE A 100 3.01 -22.16 19.10
CA ILE A 100 3.38 -20.81 19.53
C ILE A 100 3.96 -20.91 20.94
N TYR A 101 5.22 -20.53 21.13
CA TYR A 101 5.89 -20.57 22.41
C TYR A 101 6.25 -19.15 22.85
N LYS A 102 5.80 -18.74 24.05
CA LYS A 102 6.15 -17.47 24.66
C LYS A 102 7.34 -17.64 25.60
N ILE A 103 8.36 -16.81 25.44
CA ILE A 103 9.58 -16.80 26.26
C ILE A 103 9.24 -16.32 27.68
N ILE A 104 9.69 -17.05 28.70
CA ILE A 104 9.61 -16.62 30.10
C ILE A 104 10.88 -15.81 30.41
N GLY A 105 10.72 -14.66 31.08
CA GLY A 105 11.82 -13.79 31.48
C GLY A 105 11.61 -13.15 32.85
N ASP A 106 12.28 -12.03 33.07
CA ASP A 106 12.35 -11.22 34.30
C ASP A 106 11.04 -10.50 34.71
N GLY A 107 9.89 -10.96 34.22
CA GLY A 107 8.58 -10.35 34.45
C GLY A 107 8.21 -9.21 33.50
N ARG A 108 9.17 -8.62 32.75
CA ARG A 108 8.88 -7.63 31.70
C ARG A 108 8.53 -8.29 30.36
N LYS A 109 9.02 -9.52 30.15
CA LYS A 109 8.74 -10.31 28.95
C LYS A 109 7.28 -10.71 28.84
N ASN A 110 6.59 -10.07 27.89
CA ASN A 110 5.24 -10.42 27.53
C ASN A 110 4.97 -10.12 26.05
N TRP A 111 3.79 -10.53 25.58
CA TRP A 111 3.29 -10.01 24.32
C TRP A 111 3.05 -8.50 24.43
N ALA A 112 3.37 -7.75 23.38
CA ALA A 112 3.02 -6.35 23.29
C ALA A 112 1.50 -6.19 23.45
N SER A 113 1.07 -5.29 24.35
CA SER A 113 -0.35 -5.17 24.72
C SER A 113 -1.16 -4.32 23.73
N ASP A 114 -0.47 -3.50 22.93
CA ASP A 114 -1.03 -2.49 22.05
C ASP A 114 -1.00 -2.87 20.56
N VAL A 115 -1.12 -4.18 20.29
CA VAL A 115 -1.25 -4.82 18.96
C VAL A 115 -2.72 -5.13 18.63
N SER A 116 -2.97 -5.74 17.46
CA SER A 116 -4.30 -6.26 17.09
C SER A 116 -4.82 -7.24 18.13
N LYS A 117 -6.12 -7.16 18.43
CA LYS A 117 -6.83 -8.08 19.35
C LYS A 117 -7.30 -9.36 18.68
N GLU A 118 -7.03 -9.52 17.38
CA GLU A 118 -7.20 -10.80 16.72
C GLU A 118 -6.49 -11.88 17.51
N ARG A 119 -7.15 -13.01 17.66
CA ARG A 119 -6.61 -14.14 18.42
C ARG A 119 -6.22 -13.78 19.86
N GLY A 120 -6.96 -12.87 20.49
CA GLY A 120 -6.73 -12.34 21.84
C GLY A 120 -5.58 -11.34 21.92
N ASN A 121 -4.43 -11.68 21.35
CA ASN A 121 -3.27 -10.81 21.17
C ASN A 121 -2.51 -11.28 19.93
N PHE A 122 -2.32 -10.39 18.94
CA PHE A 122 -1.69 -10.75 17.68
C PHE A 122 -0.26 -10.25 17.51
N ASP A 123 0.49 -10.07 18.59
CA ASP A 123 1.92 -9.75 18.57
C ASP A 123 2.68 -10.86 17.80
N TYR A 124 2.56 -12.10 18.25
CA TYR A 124 3.22 -13.22 17.57
C TYR A 124 2.61 -13.52 16.18
N LEU A 125 3.40 -13.31 15.13
CA LEU A 125 3.09 -13.68 13.74
C LEU A 125 3.87 -14.91 13.26
N MET A 126 5.20 -14.81 13.19
CA MET A 126 6.10 -15.85 12.66
C MET A 126 7.55 -15.64 13.13
N PHE A 127 8.39 -16.67 12.98
CA PHE A 127 9.83 -16.64 13.30
C PHE A 127 10.14 -16.18 14.72
N ALA A 128 11.33 -15.60 14.95
CA ALA A 128 11.68 -15.03 16.25
C ALA A 128 11.01 -13.65 16.40
N ASN A 129 9.98 -13.55 17.25
CA ASN A 129 9.17 -12.34 17.43
C ASN A 129 9.93 -11.30 18.26
N ILE A 130 10.18 -10.12 17.69
CA ILE A 130 11.01 -9.08 18.30
C ILE A 130 10.30 -8.46 19.52
N ASP A 131 11.02 -8.33 20.63
CA ASP A 131 10.51 -7.76 21.89
C ASP A 131 10.85 -6.26 22.00
N PHE A 132 9.91 -5.40 21.56
CA PHE A 132 10.08 -3.94 21.66
C PHE A 132 9.92 -3.36 23.08
N SER A 133 9.75 -4.20 24.11
CA SER A 133 9.93 -3.76 25.49
C SER A 133 11.40 -3.68 25.91
N ASN A 134 12.30 -4.28 25.12
CA ASN A 134 13.74 -4.24 25.32
C ASN A 134 14.35 -2.97 24.71
N GLU A 135 15.10 -2.19 25.50
CA GLU A 135 15.71 -0.93 25.06
C GLU A 135 16.83 -1.14 24.02
N ASP A 136 17.65 -2.20 24.15
CA ASP A 136 18.73 -2.49 23.21
C ASP A 136 18.18 -2.72 21.79
N VAL A 137 17.04 -3.42 21.71
CA VAL A 137 16.31 -3.64 20.45
C VAL A 137 15.79 -2.33 19.88
N LYS A 138 15.14 -1.50 20.70
CA LYS A 138 14.59 -0.21 20.25
C LYS A 138 15.69 0.71 19.74
N ASP A 139 16.82 0.76 20.42
CA ASP A 139 17.94 1.62 20.07
C ASP A 139 18.68 1.13 18.83
N ASP A 140 18.90 -0.19 18.68
CA ASP A 140 19.50 -0.73 17.46
C ASP A 140 18.62 -0.45 16.22
N VAL A 141 17.30 -0.60 16.31
CA VAL A 141 16.39 -0.32 15.19
C VAL A 141 16.38 1.18 14.82
N LYS A 142 16.43 2.08 15.81
CA LYS A 142 16.58 3.53 15.58
C LYS A 142 17.93 3.90 14.98
N ASN A 143 19.01 3.24 15.40
CA ASN A 143 20.35 3.45 14.83
C ASN A 143 20.42 2.92 13.40
N TRP A 144 19.79 1.76 13.13
CA TRP A 144 19.70 1.16 11.81
C TRP A 144 19.05 2.09 10.79
N ILE A 145 17.93 2.75 11.13
CA ILE A 145 17.27 3.64 10.17
C ILE A 145 18.05 4.94 9.92
N GLN A 146 18.76 5.45 10.93
CA GLN A 146 19.68 6.57 10.75
C GLN A 146 20.79 6.18 9.76
N TRP A 147 21.47 5.06 10.01
CA TRP A 147 22.49 4.53 9.12
C TRP A 147 21.95 4.32 7.69
N LEU A 148 20.79 3.66 7.54
CA LEU A 148 20.19 3.38 6.23
C LEU A 148 19.93 4.66 5.44
N SER A 149 19.46 5.71 6.12
CA SER A 149 19.19 7.01 5.49
C SER A 149 20.44 7.72 4.97
N GLU A 150 21.61 7.41 5.53
CA GLU A 150 22.90 7.91 5.06
C GLU A 150 23.42 7.10 3.86
N GLN A 151 23.02 5.82 3.75
CA GLN A 151 23.46 4.95 2.66
C GLN A 151 22.68 5.15 1.37
N VAL A 152 21.37 5.40 1.47
CA VAL A 152 20.48 5.51 0.32
C VAL A 152 19.59 6.75 0.44
N PRO A 153 19.35 7.49 -0.66
CA PRO A 153 18.57 8.72 -0.63
C PRO A 153 17.06 8.41 -0.59
N ILE A 154 16.56 7.80 0.48
CA ILE A 154 15.14 7.42 0.64
C ILE A 154 14.34 8.55 1.30
N GLY A 155 13.04 8.63 0.96
CA GLY A 155 12.12 9.68 1.45
C GLY A 155 10.97 9.17 2.31
N GLY A 156 10.99 7.89 2.68
CA GLY A 156 9.90 7.28 3.44
C GLY A 156 10.02 5.78 3.61
N LEU A 157 9.07 5.21 4.35
CA LEU A 157 9.00 3.79 4.65
C LEU A 157 7.62 3.19 4.31
N ARG A 158 7.64 1.96 3.80
CA ARG A 158 6.51 1.03 3.86
C ARG A 158 6.72 0.12 5.07
N LEU A 159 5.87 0.27 6.08
CA LEU A 159 5.94 -0.47 7.33
C LEU A 159 5.17 -1.79 7.18
N ASP A 160 5.88 -2.91 7.24
CA ASP A 160 5.34 -4.27 7.16
C ASP A 160 4.60 -4.64 8.45
N ALA A 161 3.54 -5.45 8.35
CA ALA A 161 2.96 -6.19 9.47
C ALA A 161 2.64 -5.35 10.73
N VAL A 162 2.22 -4.09 10.58
CA VAL A 162 2.15 -3.12 11.70
C VAL A 162 1.13 -3.44 12.78
N LYS A 163 0.27 -4.44 12.53
CA LYS A 163 -0.69 -4.94 13.50
C LYS A 163 -0.08 -5.96 14.49
N HIS A 164 1.19 -6.33 14.27
CA HIS A 164 1.91 -7.43 14.94
C HIS A 164 3.11 -6.98 15.78
N TYR A 165 3.29 -5.69 16.04
CA TYR A 165 4.30 -5.21 16.99
C TYR A 165 3.83 -3.93 17.66
N SER A 166 4.53 -3.53 18.73
CA SER A 166 4.08 -2.44 19.59
C SER A 166 3.84 -1.15 18.81
N ARG A 167 2.62 -0.64 18.90
CA ARG A 167 2.23 0.64 18.32
C ARG A 167 2.93 1.81 19.01
N SER A 168 3.16 1.72 20.31
CA SER A 168 3.89 2.72 21.09
C SER A 168 5.32 2.86 20.58
N PHE A 169 5.99 1.73 20.33
CA PHE A 169 7.29 1.73 19.65
C PHE A 169 7.20 2.34 18.24
N LEU A 170 6.19 1.97 17.45
CA LEU A 170 6.04 2.52 16.09
C LEU A 170 5.96 4.06 16.11
N ILE A 171 5.18 4.63 17.04
CA ILE A 171 5.06 6.08 17.21
C ILE A 171 6.42 6.69 17.61
N GLU A 172 7.08 6.11 18.62
CA GLU A 172 8.41 6.53 19.07
C GLU A 172 9.43 6.52 17.92
N PHE A 173 9.43 5.46 17.13
CA PHE A 173 10.31 5.26 15.98
C PHE A 173 10.07 6.29 14.87
N ILE A 174 8.80 6.55 14.50
CA ILE A 174 8.47 7.57 13.49
C ILE A 174 8.89 8.97 13.97
N LEU A 175 8.64 9.30 15.24
CA LEU A 175 9.05 10.58 15.81
C LEU A 175 10.57 10.72 15.83
N HIS A 176 11.29 9.64 16.13
CA HIS A 176 12.74 9.61 16.04
C HIS A 176 13.23 9.91 14.61
N ILE A 177 12.68 9.26 13.58
CA ILE A 177 13.03 9.52 12.18
C ILE A 177 12.76 10.98 11.79
N LYS A 178 11.58 11.51 12.14
CA LYS A 178 11.22 12.90 11.82
C LYS A 178 12.19 13.90 12.45
N ASN A 179 12.66 13.62 13.66
CA ASN A 179 13.56 14.49 14.41
C ASN A 179 15.03 14.36 13.97
N ARG A 180 15.49 13.16 13.59
CA ARG A 180 16.91 12.88 13.33
C ARG A 180 17.29 12.76 11.85
N VAL A 181 16.34 12.37 11.00
CA VAL A 181 16.60 12.01 9.61
C VAL A 181 15.89 12.94 8.63
N GLY A 182 14.61 13.25 8.88
CA GLY A 182 13.89 14.20 8.05
C GLY A 182 12.41 14.34 8.37
N LEU A 183 11.98 15.59 8.53
CA LEU A 183 10.61 15.95 8.88
C LEU A 183 9.58 15.49 7.84
N ASP A 184 9.94 15.60 6.55
CA ASP A 184 9.06 15.33 5.41
C ASP A 184 9.00 13.85 4.99
N TRP A 185 9.53 12.93 5.80
CA TRP A 185 9.42 11.50 5.51
C TRP A 185 7.96 11.05 5.47
N PHE A 186 7.63 10.30 4.43
CA PHE A 186 6.33 9.68 4.24
C PHE A 186 6.32 8.25 4.81
N PHE A 187 5.23 7.88 5.48
CA PHE A 187 5.06 6.56 6.06
C PHE A 187 3.74 5.97 5.60
N VAL A 188 3.77 4.76 5.05
CA VAL A 188 2.59 3.95 4.81
C VAL A 188 2.70 2.65 5.57
N ALA A 189 1.65 2.29 6.30
CA ALA A 189 1.61 1.09 7.11
C ALA A 189 0.65 0.04 6.52
N GLU A 190 1.12 -1.20 6.49
CA GLU A 190 0.34 -2.36 6.10
C GLU A 190 -0.41 -2.92 7.32
N TYR A 191 -1.55 -2.29 7.63
CA TYR A 191 -2.50 -2.79 8.62
C TYR A 191 -3.56 -3.61 7.88
N TRP A 192 -3.32 -4.92 7.71
CA TRP A 192 -4.19 -5.77 6.89
C TRP A 192 -5.52 -6.11 7.57
N LYS A 193 -6.54 -5.27 7.31
CA LYS A 193 -7.94 -5.44 7.76
C LYS A 193 -8.95 -4.89 6.76
N ASN A 194 -9.95 -5.70 6.45
CA ASN A 194 -11.12 -5.28 5.67
C ASN A 194 -12.25 -4.76 6.58
N ASP A 195 -11.92 -3.79 7.44
CA ASP A 195 -12.87 -3.11 8.30
C ASP A 195 -12.47 -1.63 8.40
N ILE A 196 -13.33 -0.74 7.90
CA ILE A 196 -13.04 0.68 7.86
C ILE A 196 -12.94 1.29 9.26
N ASN A 197 -13.72 0.82 10.24
CA ASN A 197 -13.69 1.37 11.59
C ASN A 197 -12.37 0.98 12.27
N GLU A 198 -11.90 -0.26 12.10
CA GLU A 198 -10.57 -0.65 12.61
C GLU A 198 -9.44 0.21 12.00
N LEU A 199 -9.49 0.50 10.69
CA LEU A 199 -8.49 1.37 10.05
C LEU A 199 -8.53 2.80 10.60
N LEU A 200 -9.73 3.36 10.80
CA LEU A 200 -9.89 4.71 11.36
C LEU A 200 -9.39 4.75 12.82
N THR A 201 -9.74 3.76 13.63
CA THR A 201 -9.23 3.62 15.00
C THR A 201 -7.71 3.50 15.01
N TYR A 202 -7.11 2.74 14.09
CA TYR A 202 -5.66 2.62 14.02
C TYR A 202 -4.97 3.94 13.63
N LEU A 203 -5.55 4.71 12.70
CA LEU A 203 -5.06 6.06 12.37
C LEU A 203 -5.10 6.99 13.59
N GLU A 204 -6.18 6.98 14.36
CA GLU A 204 -6.30 7.78 15.59
C GLU A 204 -5.26 7.36 16.63
N GLN A 205 -5.10 6.05 16.86
CA GLN A 205 -4.14 5.51 17.82
C GLN A 205 -2.68 5.78 17.44
N THR A 206 -2.38 5.87 16.14
CA THR A 206 -1.06 6.27 15.62
C THR A 206 -0.91 7.79 15.46
N LYS A 207 -1.87 8.58 15.95
CA LYS A 207 -1.89 10.05 15.87
C LYS A 207 -1.77 10.57 14.43
N ASN A 208 -2.30 9.82 13.48
CA ASN A 208 -2.21 10.07 12.04
C ASN A 208 -0.76 10.25 11.53
N LEU A 209 0.23 9.62 12.18
CA LEU A 209 1.63 9.69 11.74
C LEU A 209 1.90 8.84 10.48
N VAL A 210 0.98 7.95 10.12
CA VAL A 210 1.08 7.06 8.96
C VAL A 210 -0.14 7.19 8.06
N SER A 211 0.05 6.96 6.78
CA SER A 211 -1.01 6.55 5.85
C SER A 211 -1.21 5.03 5.95
N LEU A 212 -2.34 4.51 5.48
CA LEU A 212 -2.61 3.08 5.41
C LEU A 212 -2.92 2.65 3.97
N PHE A 213 -2.59 1.41 3.64
CA PHE A 213 -3.14 0.79 2.43
C PHE A 213 -4.65 0.61 2.57
N ASP A 214 -5.41 1.01 1.54
CA ASP A 214 -6.86 0.91 1.52
C ASP A 214 -7.32 -0.53 1.19
N VAL A 215 -7.17 -1.42 2.17
CA VAL A 215 -7.57 -2.83 2.07
C VAL A 215 -9.07 -2.99 1.74
N PRO A 216 -10.00 -2.21 2.33
CA PRO A 216 -11.41 -2.26 1.92
C PRO A 216 -11.64 -1.93 0.45
N LEU A 217 -10.91 -0.97 -0.13
CA LEU A 217 -11.00 -0.69 -1.57
C LEU A 217 -10.53 -1.89 -2.40
N ALA A 218 -9.42 -2.54 -2.04
CA ALA A 218 -8.93 -3.73 -2.72
C ALA A 218 -9.96 -4.88 -2.67
N HIS A 219 -10.60 -5.11 -1.51
CA HIS A 219 -11.69 -6.09 -1.38
C HIS A 219 -12.90 -5.74 -2.24
N ASN A 220 -13.29 -4.46 -2.30
CA ASN A 220 -14.37 -4.00 -3.18
C ASN A 220 -14.03 -4.24 -4.66
N ILE A 221 -12.80 -3.96 -5.08
CA ILE A 221 -12.32 -4.19 -6.45
C ILE A 221 -12.40 -5.69 -6.78
N SER A 222 -11.83 -6.57 -5.93
CA SER A 222 -11.89 -8.03 -6.15
C SER A 222 -13.34 -8.53 -6.24
N ARG A 223 -14.20 -8.13 -5.29
CA ARG A 223 -15.62 -8.53 -5.26
C ARG A 223 -16.38 -8.07 -6.51
N LEU A 224 -16.18 -6.83 -6.94
CA LEU A 224 -16.87 -6.29 -8.11
C LEU A 224 -16.35 -6.92 -9.41
N SER A 225 -15.05 -7.20 -9.50
CA SER A 225 -14.45 -7.83 -10.68
C SER A 225 -15.05 -9.21 -10.99
N ARG A 226 -15.41 -9.97 -9.94
CA ARG A 226 -15.97 -11.33 -10.02
C ARG A 226 -17.50 -11.37 -10.05
N ALA A 227 -18.17 -10.23 -9.88
CA ALA A 227 -19.64 -10.19 -9.93
C ALA A 227 -20.13 -10.23 -11.38
N ARG A 228 -21.23 -10.96 -11.65
CA ARG A 228 -21.83 -11.06 -13.00
C ARG A 228 -22.32 -9.72 -13.56
N LYS A 229 -22.85 -8.84 -12.70
CA LYS A 229 -23.35 -7.51 -13.04
C LYS A 229 -22.95 -6.52 -11.94
N PRO A 230 -21.68 -6.07 -11.90
CA PRO A 230 -21.20 -5.27 -10.78
C PRO A 230 -21.83 -3.88 -10.78
N ASP A 231 -22.27 -3.46 -9.59
CA ASP A 231 -22.71 -2.09 -9.31
C ASP A 231 -21.48 -1.24 -8.99
N LEU A 232 -20.94 -0.56 -10.02
CA LEU A 232 -19.74 0.26 -9.94
C LEU A 232 -19.85 1.41 -8.95
N ARG A 233 -21.08 1.82 -8.60
CA ARG A 233 -21.34 2.87 -7.60
C ARG A 233 -20.86 2.47 -6.20
N LYS A 234 -20.70 1.17 -5.96
CA LYS A 234 -20.29 0.60 -4.66
C LYS A 234 -18.78 0.46 -4.51
N VAL A 235 -17.97 0.83 -5.52
CA VAL A 235 -16.51 0.60 -5.48
C VAL A 235 -15.83 1.31 -4.30
N PHE A 236 -16.32 2.48 -3.90
CA PHE A 236 -15.80 3.26 -2.78
C PHE A 236 -16.61 3.11 -1.48
N HIS A 237 -17.55 2.17 -1.41
CA HIS A 237 -18.35 1.95 -0.21
C HIS A 237 -17.45 1.48 0.94
N GLU A 238 -17.52 2.15 2.08
CA GLU A 238 -16.74 1.80 3.28
C GLU A 238 -15.24 1.65 3.03
N THR A 239 -14.69 2.55 2.21
CA THR A 239 -13.25 2.59 1.90
C THR A 239 -12.53 3.69 2.67
N LEU A 240 -11.23 3.49 2.91
CA LEU A 240 -10.41 4.52 3.56
C LEU A 240 -10.34 5.77 2.68
N LEU A 241 -10.21 5.60 1.36
CA LEU A 241 -10.24 6.67 0.38
C LEU A 241 -11.49 7.56 0.53
N LYS A 242 -12.65 6.96 0.83
CA LYS A 242 -13.90 7.72 0.98
C LYS A 242 -13.99 8.48 2.30
N LYS A 243 -13.35 7.97 3.37
CA LYS A 243 -13.46 8.51 4.74
C LYS A 243 -12.32 9.45 5.09
N ARG A 244 -11.09 9.13 4.70
CA ARG A 244 -9.83 9.84 5.01
C ARG A 244 -8.88 9.79 3.80
N PRO A 245 -9.25 10.44 2.68
CA PRO A 245 -8.50 10.38 1.42
C PRO A 245 -7.03 10.78 1.54
N GLU A 246 -6.70 11.65 2.48
CA GLU A 246 -5.36 12.16 2.75
C GLU A 246 -4.43 11.15 3.44
N TYR A 247 -4.98 10.05 3.97
CA TYR A 247 -4.24 8.94 4.59
C TYR A 247 -4.39 7.61 3.82
N ALA A 248 -5.01 7.63 2.63
CA ALA A 248 -5.32 6.43 1.88
C ALA A 248 -4.29 6.18 0.77
N VAL A 249 -3.50 5.10 0.90
CA VAL A 249 -2.71 4.55 -0.19
C VAL A 249 -3.55 3.50 -0.92
N THR A 250 -4.03 3.84 -2.11
CA THR A 250 -4.93 2.98 -2.88
C THR A 250 -4.15 2.06 -3.82
N PHE A 251 -4.54 0.80 -3.92
CA PHE A 251 -3.88 -0.19 -4.78
C PHE A 251 -4.92 -1.14 -5.41
N VAL A 252 -4.54 -1.83 -6.49
CA VAL A 252 -5.37 -2.85 -7.14
C VAL A 252 -4.93 -4.25 -6.72
N THR A 253 -3.62 -4.50 -6.77
CA THR A 253 -2.97 -5.77 -6.46
C THR A 253 -1.64 -5.48 -5.76
N ASN A 254 -1.12 -6.44 -5.02
CA ASN A 254 0.20 -6.42 -4.38
C ASN A 254 0.78 -7.85 -4.34
N HIS A 255 1.96 -7.99 -3.74
CA HIS A 255 2.65 -9.27 -3.63
C HIS A 255 1.93 -10.31 -2.73
N ASP A 256 1.05 -9.90 -1.80
CA ASP A 256 0.30 -10.83 -0.95
C ASP A 256 -1.03 -11.29 -1.57
N THR A 257 -1.60 -10.46 -2.46
CA THR A 257 -2.93 -10.66 -3.07
C THR A 257 -2.91 -11.34 -4.43
N GLN A 258 -1.74 -11.41 -5.08
CA GLN A 258 -1.61 -12.15 -6.33
C GLN A 258 -1.93 -13.64 -6.12
N LEU A 259 -2.29 -14.32 -7.21
CA LEU A 259 -2.64 -15.74 -7.18
C LEU A 259 -1.53 -16.60 -6.52
N GLY A 260 -1.95 -17.52 -5.65
CA GLY A 260 -1.10 -18.46 -4.93
C GLY A 260 -0.47 -17.94 -3.64
N GLN A 261 -0.75 -16.70 -3.22
CA GLN A 261 -0.15 -16.07 -2.03
C GLN A 261 -1.07 -16.11 -0.81
N SER A 262 -0.52 -15.77 0.36
CA SER A 262 -1.17 -15.94 1.67
C SER A 262 -2.46 -15.13 1.86
N LEU A 263 -2.57 -13.97 1.19
CA LEU A 263 -3.71 -13.07 1.26
C LEU A 263 -4.39 -12.93 -0.10
N GLU A 264 -4.39 -14.02 -0.89
CA GLU A 264 -4.92 -14.06 -2.25
C GLU A 264 -6.27 -13.34 -2.35
N LEU A 265 -6.32 -12.33 -3.22
CA LEU A 265 -7.48 -11.46 -3.42
C LEU A 265 -7.62 -11.16 -4.92
N PRO A 266 -8.08 -12.14 -5.71
CA PRO A 266 -7.96 -12.10 -7.16
C PRO A 266 -8.83 -10.99 -7.77
N VAL A 267 -8.29 -10.33 -8.79
CA VAL A 267 -8.98 -9.30 -9.58
C VAL A 267 -9.03 -9.75 -11.04
N GLU A 268 -10.23 -9.91 -11.58
CA GLU A 268 -10.42 -10.32 -12.97
C GLU A 268 -9.75 -9.35 -13.95
N GLN A 269 -9.07 -9.89 -14.97
CA GLN A 269 -8.25 -9.10 -15.92
C GLN A 269 -9.04 -7.97 -16.60
N TRP A 270 -10.31 -8.21 -16.92
CA TRP A 270 -11.16 -7.20 -17.55
C TRP A 270 -11.43 -5.99 -16.64
N PHE A 271 -11.36 -6.16 -15.31
CA PHE A 271 -11.65 -5.12 -14.33
C PHE A 271 -10.40 -4.34 -13.90
N LYS A 272 -9.20 -4.92 -14.03
CA LYS A 272 -7.94 -4.23 -13.65
C LYS A 272 -7.81 -2.84 -14.31
N PRO A 273 -8.09 -2.62 -15.62
CA PRO A 273 -8.06 -1.28 -16.22
C PRO A 273 -9.02 -0.29 -15.58
N LEU A 274 -10.23 -0.74 -15.20
CA LEU A 274 -11.23 0.10 -14.55
C LEU A 274 -10.74 0.49 -13.14
N ALA A 275 -10.20 -0.47 -12.39
CA ALA A 275 -9.66 -0.24 -11.06
C ALA A 275 -8.46 0.73 -11.08
N TYR A 276 -7.53 0.55 -12.03
CA TYR A 276 -6.40 1.45 -12.19
C TYR A 276 -6.82 2.86 -12.61
N ALA A 277 -7.80 3.00 -13.52
CA ALA A 277 -8.33 4.31 -13.89
C ALA A 277 -8.97 5.02 -12.68
N LEU A 278 -9.68 4.28 -11.81
CA LEU A 278 -10.28 4.83 -10.59
C LEU A 278 -9.22 5.34 -9.61
N ILE A 279 -8.14 4.60 -9.35
CA ILE A 279 -7.12 5.03 -8.37
C ILE A 279 -6.16 6.08 -8.96
N LEU A 280 -5.85 6.02 -10.27
CA LEU A 280 -4.86 6.90 -10.89
C LEU A 280 -5.43 8.25 -11.32
N LEU A 281 -6.66 8.31 -11.84
CA LEU A 281 -7.13 9.53 -12.51
C LEU A 281 -8.04 10.39 -11.64
N ARG A 282 -8.47 9.87 -10.49
CA ARG A 282 -9.21 10.63 -9.49
C ARG A 282 -8.28 11.51 -8.64
N LYS A 283 -8.86 12.55 -8.04
CA LYS A 283 -8.14 13.53 -7.20
C LYS A 283 -7.76 12.97 -5.83
N GLU A 284 -8.56 12.05 -5.30
CA GLU A 284 -8.37 11.53 -3.94
C GLU A 284 -7.35 10.39 -3.90
N GLY A 285 -6.63 10.28 -2.78
CA GLY A 285 -5.75 9.15 -2.48
C GLY A 285 -4.36 9.23 -3.11
N TYR A 286 -3.48 8.36 -2.60
CA TYR A 286 -2.14 8.13 -3.12
C TYR A 286 -2.12 6.76 -3.84
N PRO A 287 -2.20 6.73 -5.18
CA PRO A 287 -2.21 5.47 -5.91
C PRO A 287 -0.85 4.77 -5.92
N CYS A 288 -0.87 3.46 -5.69
CA CYS A 288 0.27 2.56 -5.80
C CYS A 288 0.06 1.62 -6.99
N LEU A 289 1.01 1.62 -7.94
CA LEU A 289 1.04 0.68 -9.06
C LEU A 289 1.73 -0.61 -8.61
N PHE A 290 1.22 -1.75 -9.05
CA PHE A 290 1.87 -3.03 -8.78
C PHE A 290 2.85 -3.39 -9.89
N TYR A 291 4.08 -3.78 -9.51
CA TYR A 291 5.09 -4.26 -10.45
C TYR A 291 4.58 -5.44 -11.29
N GLY A 292 3.91 -6.41 -10.65
CA GLY A 292 3.39 -7.59 -11.35
C GLY A 292 2.32 -7.26 -12.39
N ASP A 293 1.55 -6.18 -12.21
CA ASP A 293 0.59 -5.74 -13.23
C ASP A 293 1.26 -4.93 -14.35
N LEU A 294 2.40 -4.27 -14.10
CA LEU A 294 3.14 -3.56 -15.13
C LEU A 294 3.95 -4.51 -16.03
N TYR A 295 4.59 -5.50 -15.43
CA TYR A 295 5.60 -6.34 -16.09
C TYR A 295 5.20 -7.81 -16.21
N GLY A 296 4.11 -8.22 -15.58
CA GLY A 296 3.69 -9.60 -15.46
C GLY A 296 4.24 -10.26 -14.19
N ILE A 297 3.61 -11.37 -13.83
CA ILE A 297 4.00 -12.25 -12.73
C ILE A 297 4.52 -13.54 -13.35
N ASN A 298 5.76 -13.90 -13.02
CA ASN A 298 6.33 -15.18 -13.43
C ASN A 298 5.62 -16.33 -12.68
N ALA A 299 5.43 -17.47 -13.35
CA ALA A 299 4.80 -18.66 -12.77
C ALA A 299 5.41 -19.04 -11.41
N GLY A 300 6.73 -18.90 -11.28
CA GLY A 300 7.47 -19.25 -10.07
C GLY A 300 7.17 -20.67 -9.60
N PHE A 301 7.33 -20.91 -8.30
CA PHE A 301 6.97 -22.20 -7.68
C PHE A 301 5.45 -22.41 -7.53
N LEU A 302 4.66 -21.34 -7.65
CA LEU A 302 3.22 -21.37 -7.40
C LEU A 302 2.40 -21.65 -8.67
N ASN A 303 3.05 -21.78 -9.84
CA ASN A 303 2.41 -21.95 -11.16
C ASN A 303 1.31 -20.92 -11.45
N ALA A 304 1.46 -19.70 -10.93
CA ALA A 304 0.45 -18.65 -10.97
C ALA A 304 0.90 -17.48 -11.86
N ALA A 305 1.22 -17.76 -13.13
CA ALA A 305 1.67 -16.73 -14.07
C ALA A 305 0.53 -15.80 -14.48
N GLU A 306 0.82 -14.51 -14.53
CA GLU A 306 -0.08 -13.50 -15.10
C GLU A 306 0.69 -12.62 -16.08
N GLY A 307 0.08 -12.35 -17.23
CA GLY A 307 0.65 -11.39 -18.18
C GLY A 307 0.57 -9.95 -17.65
N PRO A 308 1.43 -9.05 -18.15
CA PRO A 308 1.35 -7.62 -17.88
C PRO A 308 0.01 -7.06 -18.36
N LEU A 309 -0.53 -6.09 -17.62
CA LEU A 309 -1.72 -5.38 -18.03
C LEU A 309 -1.40 -4.46 -19.22
N PRO A 310 -2.08 -4.62 -20.37
CA PRO A 310 -1.80 -3.82 -21.55
C PRO A 310 -1.99 -2.32 -21.29
N ASN A 311 -1.01 -1.50 -21.70
CA ASN A 311 -1.08 -0.05 -21.66
C ASN A 311 -1.30 0.58 -20.26
N LEU A 312 -1.01 -0.12 -19.15
CA LEU A 312 -1.11 0.46 -17.81
C LEU A 312 -0.24 1.73 -17.65
N GLY A 313 0.91 1.77 -18.33
CA GLY A 313 1.75 2.97 -18.40
C GLY A 313 1.02 4.20 -18.96
N SER A 314 0.06 4.02 -19.87
CA SER A 314 -0.77 5.12 -20.40
C SER A 314 -1.70 5.69 -19.32
N LEU A 315 -2.26 4.88 -18.42
CA LEU A 315 -3.05 5.42 -17.31
C LEU A 315 -2.18 6.22 -16.33
N ALA A 316 -0.96 5.76 -16.07
CA ALA A 316 0.01 6.49 -15.25
C ALA A 316 0.44 7.82 -15.90
N LEU A 317 0.71 7.81 -17.21
CA LEU A 317 1.01 9.01 -17.98
C LEU A 317 -0.18 9.98 -17.98
N GLY A 318 -1.40 9.46 -18.15
CA GLY A 318 -2.64 10.24 -18.07
C GLY A 318 -2.80 10.93 -16.70
N ARG A 319 -2.41 10.27 -15.61
CA ARG A 319 -2.34 10.90 -14.28
C ARG A 319 -1.37 12.09 -14.29
N SER A 320 -0.17 11.90 -14.82
CA SER A 320 0.90 12.92 -14.81
C SER A 320 0.68 14.11 -15.74
N LEU A 321 -0.24 14.00 -16.71
CA LEU A 321 -0.50 15.08 -17.69
C LEU A 321 -1.88 15.72 -17.52
N TYR A 322 -2.90 14.94 -17.16
CA TYR A 322 -4.30 15.36 -17.36
C TYR A 322 -5.18 15.24 -16.12
N ALA A 323 -4.78 14.48 -15.10
CA ALA A 323 -5.58 14.28 -13.90
C ALA A 323 -5.38 15.41 -12.86
N TYR A 324 -5.64 16.64 -13.27
CA TYR A 324 -5.41 17.86 -12.48
C TYR A 324 -6.68 18.66 -12.23
N GLY A 325 -6.60 19.61 -11.30
CA GLY A 325 -7.71 20.48 -10.92
C GLY A 325 -8.89 19.79 -10.25
N SER A 326 -10.01 20.53 -10.18
CA SER A 326 -11.25 20.08 -9.54
C SER A 326 -11.84 18.85 -10.25
N GLN A 327 -12.74 18.13 -9.57
CA GLN A 327 -13.33 16.89 -10.05
C GLN A 327 -14.85 16.93 -9.97
N ARG A 328 -15.53 16.30 -10.92
CA ARG A 328 -16.97 16.03 -10.86
C ARG A 328 -17.27 14.57 -11.16
N ASP A 329 -18.03 13.93 -10.26
CA ASP A 329 -18.40 12.51 -10.36
C ASP A 329 -19.78 12.32 -10.99
N TYR A 330 -19.92 11.30 -11.84
CA TYR A 330 -21.14 10.88 -12.54
C TYR A 330 -21.51 9.43 -12.17
N PHE A 331 -21.69 9.16 -10.87
CA PHE A 331 -21.82 7.81 -10.27
C PHE A 331 -23.27 7.42 -9.98
N PHE A 332 -24.23 7.81 -10.82
CA PHE A 332 -25.66 7.56 -10.59
C PHE A 332 -26.19 6.27 -11.25
N GLN A 333 -25.51 5.74 -12.26
CA GLN A 333 -25.89 4.50 -12.95
C GLN A 333 -25.03 3.30 -12.50
N LYS A 334 -25.66 2.16 -12.25
CA LYS A 334 -25.01 0.94 -11.72
C LYS A 334 -23.83 0.45 -12.56
N HIS A 335 -24.01 0.42 -13.87
CA HIS A 335 -23.09 -0.27 -14.77
C HIS A 335 -22.33 0.66 -15.71
N CYS A 336 -22.52 1.98 -15.56
CA CYS A 336 -21.81 2.99 -16.31
C CYS A 336 -21.54 4.15 -15.35
N ILE A 337 -20.29 4.38 -14.98
CA ILE A 337 -19.86 5.50 -14.14
C ILE A 337 -18.82 6.33 -14.88
N GLY A 338 -18.59 7.55 -14.44
CA GLY A 338 -17.58 8.41 -15.01
C GLY A 338 -17.25 9.57 -14.11
N PHE A 339 -16.17 10.27 -14.42
CA PHE A 339 -15.78 11.49 -13.74
C PHE A 339 -14.98 12.38 -14.68
N VAL A 340 -14.95 13.66 -14.36
CA VAL A 340 -14.19 14.69 -15.08
C VAL A 340 -13.16 15.29 -14.13
N ARG A 341 -11.95 15.52 -14.64
CA ARG A 341 -10.94 16.39 -14.06
C ARG A 341 -10.84 17.63 -14.93
N TYR A 342 -10.99 18.82 -14.35
CA TYR A 342 -11.13 20.05 -15.12
C TYR A 342 -9.80 20.69 -15.54
N GLY A 343 -8.67 20.12 -15.11
CA GLY A 343 -7.37 20.77 -15.28
C GLY A 343 -7.18 21.93 -14.30
N ASP A 344 -5.95 22.41 -14.22
CA ASP A 344 -5.56 23.61 -13.47
C ASP A 344 -4.74 24.56 -14.35
N ALA A 345 -4.18 25.62 -13.76
CA ALA A 345 -3.43 26.63 -14.52
C ALA A 345 -2.20 26.05 -15.24
N ASP A 346 -1.53 25.07 -14.63
CA ASP A 346 -0.33 24.44 -15.19
C ASP A 346 -0.69 23.27 -16.12
N HIS A 347 -1.86 22.66 -15.92
CA HIS A 347 -2.36 21.51 -16.68
C HIS A 347 -3.80 21.74 -17.15
N PRO A 348 -4.02 22.62 -18.14
CA PRO A 348 -5.36 23.12 -18.48
C PRO A 348 -6.25 22.13 -19.22
N SER A 349 -5.71 21.04 -19.76
CA SER A 349 -6.47 20.13 -20.64
C SER A 349 -7.54 19.31 -19.91
N GLY A 350 -7.29 18.92 -18.65
CA GLY A 350 -8.18 18.01 -17.93
C GLY A 350 -8.39 16.66 -18.61
N LEU A 351 -9.34 15.86 -18.10
CA LEU A 351 -9.78 14.62 -18.74
C LEU A 351 -11.23 14.27 -18.40
N ALA A 352 -11.84 13.43 -19.24
CA ALA A 352 -13.13 12.79 -19.01
C ALA A 352 -12.95 11.28 -19.03
N CYS A 353 -13.19 10.61 -17.89
CA CYS A 353 -13.13 9.17 -17.76
C CYS A 353 -14.55 8.58 -17.74
N VAL A 354 -14.82 7.60 -18.59
CA VAL A 354 -16.08 6.82 -18.58
C VAL A 354 -15.76 5.35 -18.57
N MET A 355 -16.45 4.57 -17.75
CA MET A 355 -16.29 3.12 -17.67
C MET A 355 -17.62 2.40 -17.60
N SER A 356 -17.68 1.23 -18.22
CA SER A 356 -18.86 0.36 -18.23
C SER A 356 -18.50 -1.05 -17.83
N SER A 357 -19.32 -1.66 -16.97
CA SER A 357 -19.15 -3.05 -16.54
C SER A 357 -19.98 -4.06 -17.33
N THR A 358 -20.82 -3.62 -18.27
CA THR A 358 -21.76 -4.53 -18.96
C THR A 358 -21.80 -4.31 -20.46
N ARG A 359 -22.43 -3.23 -20.93
CA ARG A 359 -22.69 -2.97 -22.35
C ARG A 359 -22.03 -1.68 -22.82
N ARG A 360 -21.90 -1.52 -24.14
CA ARG A 360 -21.53 -0.25 -24.76
C ARG A 360 -22.45 0.84 -24.22
N SER A 361 -21.86 1.91 -23.73
CA SER A 361 -22.58 2.97 -23.04
C SER A 361 -21.95 4.32 -23.37
N PHE A 362 -22.63 5.40 -22.99
CA PHE A 362 -22.08 6.74 -23.05
C PHE A 362 -22.52 7.54 -21.82
N LYS A 363 -21.81 8.62 -21.53
CA LYS A 363 -22.21 9.61 -20.54
C LYS A 363 -22.10 11.02 -21.08
N PHE A 364 -23.17 11.77 -20.87
CA PHE A 364 -23.16 13.21 -21.06
C PHE A 364 -22.54 13.88 -19.83
N MET A 365 -21.36 14.47 -19.98
CA MET A 365 -20.59 15.06 -18.87
C MET A 365 -20.15 16.48 -19.21
N TYR A 366 -20.08 17.32 -18.18
CA TYR A 366 -19.61 18.69 -18.27
C TYR A 366 -18.10 18.70 -18.08
N VAL A 367 -17.37 19.13 -19.11
CA VAL A 367 -15.90 19.26 -19.08
C VAL A 367 -15.43 20.69 -18.87
N GLY A 368 -16.32 21.68 -18.94
CA GLY A 368 -15.98 23.09 -18.77
C GLY A 368 -16.30 23.91 -20.01
N ARG A 369 -16.82 25.13 -19.83
CA ARG A 369 -17.10 26.05 -20.95
C ARG A 369 -15.85 26.45 -21.74
N ASN A 370 -14.69 26.44 -21.09
CA ASN A 370 -13.41 26.75 -21.73
C ASN A 370 -13.05 25.75 -22.84
N HIS A 371 -13.60 24.54 -22.80
CA HIS A 371 -13.42 23.52 -23.84
C HIS A 371 -14.51 23.56 -24.93
N ALA A 372 -15.40 24.56 -24.92
CA ALA A 372 -16.47 24.65 -25.91
C ALA A 372 -15.91 24.70 -27.34
N GLY A 373 -16.43 23.85 -28.21
CA GLY A 373 -15.98 23.74 -29.61
C GLY A 373 -14.83 22.76 -29.83
N GLU A 374 -14.11 22.37 -28.78
CA GLU A 374 -13.00 21.41 -28.89
C GLU A 374 -13.48 20.03 -29.38
N LYS A 375 -12.56 19.33 -30.06
CA LYS A 375 -12.73 17.93 -30.45
C LYS A 375 -11.94 17.06 -29.47
N TRP A 376 -12.62 16.16 -28.79
CA TRP A 376 -12.02 15.24 -27.84
C TRP A 376 -11.95 13.82 -28.41
N THR A 377 -10.86 13.11 -28.13
CA THR A 377 -10.60 11.75 -28.63
C THR A 377 -9.96 10.89 -27.53
N GLU A 378 -10.12 9.56 -27.59
CA GLU A 378 -9.58 8.66 -26.57
C GLU A 378 -8.05 8.62 -26.57
N ILE A 379 -7.41 8.70 -25.40
CA ILE A 379 -5.99 8.35 -25.18
C ILE A 379 -5.82 6.93 -24.60
N TYR A 380 -6.92 6.38 -24.09
CA TYR A 380 -7.02 5.02 -23.58
C TYR A 380 -8.44 4.54 -23.80
N GLY A 381 -8.61 3.33 -24.34
CA GLY A 381 -9.91 2.77 -24.69
C GLY A 381 -9.95 2.30 -26.15
N GLN A 382 -11.13 1.84 -26.57
CA GLN A 382 -11.36 1.25 -27.89
C GLN A 382 -12.74 1.66 -28.44
N TYR A 383 -13.35 2.75 -27.94
CA TYR A 383 -14.66 3.19 -28.41
C TYR A 383 -14.61 3.76 -29.84
N GLY A 384 -13.54 4.49 -30.15
CA GLY A 384 -13.27 5.11 -31.45
C GLY A 384 -14.04 6.42 -31.69
N GLY A 385 -13.63 7.15 -32.73
CA GLY A 385 -14.27 8.40 -33.13
C GLY A 385 -13.88 9.61 -32.27
N SER A 386 -14.73 10.65 -32.27
CA SER A 386 -14.48 11.91 -31.57
C SER A 386 -15.74 12.51 -30.96
N VAL A 387 -15.58 13.25 -29.88
CA VAL A 387 -16.65 13.98 -29.19
C VAL A 387 -16.43 15.47 -29.41
N LYS A 388 -17.40 16.18 -30.00
CA LYS A 388 -17.39 17.64 -30.05
C LYS A 388 -18.01 18.20 -28.77
N ILE A 389 -17.27 19.04 -28.06
CA ILE A 389 -17.78 19.71 -26.85
C ILE A 389 -18.71 20.84 -27.29
N ASN A 390 -19.93 20.86 -26.77
CA ASN A 390 -20.92 21.86 -27.13
C ASN A 390 -20.62 23.24 -26.50
N ARG A 391 -21.37 24.27 -26.92
CA ARG A 391 -21.25 25.65 -26.41
C ARG A 391 -21.41 25.82 -24.90
N LEU A 392 -22.03 24.84 -24.23
CA LEU A 392 -22.25 24.84 -22.79
C LEU A 392 -21.15 24.07 -22.04
N GLY A 393 -20.13 23.53 -22.72
CA GLY A 393 -19.05 22.76 -22.11
C GLY A 393 -19.38 21.29 -21.85
N TYR A 394 -20.35 20.71 -22.55
CA TYR A 394 -20.72 19.29 -22.39
C TYR A 394 -20.33 18.45 -23.60
N GLY A 395 -19.96 17.19 -23.34
CA GLY A 395 -19.69 16.17 -24.36
C GLY A 395 -20.40 14.85 -24.04
N SER A 396 -20.72 14.06 -25.07
CA SER A 396 -21.23 12.69 -24.93
C SER A 396 -20.09 11.68 -25.13
N PHE A 397 -19.55 11.19 -24.02
CA PHE A 397 -18.35 10.36 -24.00
C PHE A 397 -18.72 8.88 -23.98
N GLY A 398 -18.24 8.14 -24.97
CA GLY A 398 -18.53 6.71 -25.15
C GLY A 398 -17.57 5.79 -24.39
N VAL A 399 -18.02 4.56 -24.15
CA VAL A 399 -17.19 3.46 -23.64
C VAL A 399 -17.70 2.10 -24.12
N MET A 400 -16.77 1.17 -24.37
CA MET A 400 -17.08 -0.21 -24.75
C MET A 400 -17.53 -1.08 -23.55
N PRO A 401 -18.20 -2.22 -23.78
CA PRO A 401 -18.49 -3.21 -22.73
C PRO A 401 -17.24 -3.57 -21.93
N LYS A 402 -17.36 -3.70 -20.60
CA LYS A 402 -16.27 -4.16 -19.70
C LYS A 402 -14.95 -3.40 -19.94
N SER A 403 -15.05 -2.09 -20.11
CA SER A 403 -13.93 -1.25 -20.54
C SER A 403 -13.97 0.12 -19.86
N VAL A 404 -12.89 0.87 -20.04
CA VAL A 404 -12.73 2.26 -19.63
C VAL A 404 -12.19 3.07 -20.81
N SER A 405 -12.74 4.27 -20.98
CA SER A 405 -12.38 5.23 -22.01
C SER A 405 -11.97 6.55 -21.36
N ILE A 406 -10.76 7.02 -21.67
CA ILE A 406 -10.22 8.29 -21.19
C ILE A 406 -10.13 9.25 -22.37
N TRP A 407 -10.91 10.31 -22.29
CA TRP A 407 -11.05 11.33 -23.33
C TRP A 407 -10.34 12.61 -22.91
N VAL A 408 -9.57 13.18 -23.82
CA VAL A 408 -8.95 14.51 -23.70
C VAL A 408 -9.04 15.21 -25.06
N SER A 409 -8.82 16.53 -25.08
CA SER A 409 -8.73 17.31 -26.33
C SER A 409 -7.76 16.68 -27.33
N SER A 410 -8.07 16.74 -28.63
CA SER A 410 -7.15 16.28 -29.69
C SER A 410 -5.86 17.11 -29.72
N GLU A 411 -5.92 18.34 -29.21
CA GLU A 411 -4.82 19.29 -29.16
C GLU A 411 -4.15 19.33 -27.76
N ALA A 412 -4.50 18.40 -26.86
CA ALA A 412 -3.92 18.37 -25.52
C ALA A 412 -2.40 18.13 -25.59
N GLN A 413 -1.62 18.94 -24.88
CA GLN A 413 -0.16 18.82 -24.83
C GLN A 413 0.27 17.44 -24.30
N GLY A 414 1.30 16.83 -24.91
CA GLY A 414 1.83 15.53 -24.50
C GLY A 414 1.00 14.32 -24.95
N ARG A 415 -0.06 14.53 -25.74
CA ARG A 415 -0.94 13.47 -26.26
C ARG A 415 -0.23 12.55 -27.24
N ASP A 416 0.78 13.04 -27.94
CA ASP A 416 1.67 12.31 -28.86
C ASP A 416 2.43 11.15 -28.19
N LYS A 417 2.54 11.18 -26.85
CA LYS A 417 3.20 10.13 -26.04
C LYS A 417 2.31 8.90 -25.80
N PHE A 418 1.07 8.90 -26.28
CA PHE A 418 0.12 7.80 -26.12
C PHE A 418 -0.02 6.97 -27.42
N PRO A 419 -0.21 5.64 -27.32
CA PRO A 419 -0.12 4.84 -26.09
C PRO A 419 1.35 4.71 -25.63
N VAL A 420 1.55 4.63 -24.32
CA VAL A 420 2.86 4.26 -23.76
C VAL A 420 3.15 2.83 -24.18
N LYS A 421 4.17 2.64 -25.02
CA LYS A 421 4.64 1.30 -25.40
C LYS A 421 5.14 0.60 -24.13
N ASN A 422 4.51 -0.51 -23.75
CA ASN A 422 4.96 -1.31 -22.61
C ASN A 422 6.44 -1.69 -22.82
N ALA A 423 7.25 -1.56 -21.76
CA ALA A 423 8.70 -1.74 -21.75
C ALA A 423 9.16 -3.21 -21.92
N HIS A 424 8.51 -3.99 -22.78
CA HIS A 424 8.97 -5.33 -23.17
C HIS A 424 10.17 -5.31 -24.13
N GLN A 425 10.73 -4.14 -24.42
CA GLN A 425 11.92 -3.98 -25.28
C GLN A 425 13.23 -3.85 -24.51
N PHE A 426 13.22 -3.90 -23.18
CA PHE A 426 14.43 -4.07 -22.37
C PHE A 426 14.44 -5.49 -21.80
N ARG A 427 14.65 -6.47 -22.67
CA ARG A 427 15.10 -7.81 -22.29
C ARG A 427 16.59 -7.91 -22.54
#